data_AF-A0A3A4VDN6-F1
#
_entry.id   AF-A0A3A4VDN6-F1
#
_cell.length_a   1.000
_cell.length_b   1.000
_cell.length_c   1.000
_cell.angle_alpha   90.00
_cell.angle_beta   90.00
_cell.angle_gamma   90.00
#
_symmetry.space_group_name_H-M   'P 1'
#
loop_
_entity.id
_entity.type
_entity.pdbx_description
1 polymer ?
#
loop_
_entity_poly.entity_id
_entity_poly.type
_entity_poly.pdbx_seq_one_letter_code
_entity_poly.pdbx_strand_id
1 'polypeptide(L)' 'MNTKQILYYADLICQKIDLHADAFIKRIEALKQGDLDRVEFIEKMMLEPLDKQIKYLADKANNL' A
#
# COMPACT_ATOMS: atom_id res chain seq x y z
N MET A 1 15.46 -2.35 -21.63
CA MET A 1 14.99 -1.78 -20.35
C MET A 1 15.46 -0.36 -20.18
N ASN A 2 14.55 0.61 -20.10
CA ASN A 2 14.89 1.99 -19.79
C ASN A 2 15.05 2.12 -18.27
N THR A 3 16.30 2.15 -17.78
CA THR A 3 16.64 2.21 -16.35
C THR A 3 15.89 3.31 -15.59
N LYS A 4 15.59 4.45 -16.25
CA LYS A 4 14.82 5.55 -15.64
C LYS A 4 13.38 5.15 -15.32
N GLN A 5 12.74 4.33 -16.15
CA GLN A 5 11.38 3.89 -15.92
C GLN A 5 11.32 2.89 -14.76
N ILE A 6 12.28 1.97 -14.67
CA ILE A 6 12.36 1.00 -13.56
C ILE A 6 12.54 1.72 -12.22
N LEU A 7 13.47 2.67 -12.15
CA LEU A 7 13.70 3.46 -10.94
C LEU A 7 12.45 4.27 -10.54
N TYR A 8 11.75 4.86 -11.52
CA TYR A 8 10.50 5.55 -11.25
C TYR A 8 9.42 4.64 -10.64
N TYR A 9 9.23 3.42 -11.16
CA TYR A 9 8.28 2.49 -10.58
C TYR A 9 8.72 1.98 -9.20
N ALA A 10 10.01 1.75 -8.99
CA ALA A 10 10.54 1.36 -7.68
C ALA A 10 10.26 2.45 -6.63
N ASP A 11 10.52 3.72 -6.94
CA ASP A 11 10.24 4.84 -6.03
C ASP A 11 8.75 4.95 -5.70
N LEU A 12 7.88 4.79 -6.71
CA LEU A 12 6.43 4.81 -6.48
C LEU A 12 5.97 3.64 -5.59
N ILE A 13 6.50 2.44 -5.80
CA ILE A 13 6.18 1.26 -4.99
C ILE A 13 6.60 1.50 -3.54
N CYS A 14 7.81 2.01 -3.30
CA CYS A 14 8.29 2.34 -1.96
C CYS A 14 7.35 3.32 -1.24
N GLN A 15 6.95 4.41 -1.91
CA GLN A 15 5.99 5.37 -1.33
C GLN A 15 4.66 4.72 -0.95
N LYS A 16 4.18 3.73 -1.72
CA LYS A 16 2.94 3.01 -1.41
C LYS A 16 3.11 2.04 -0.25
N ILE A 17 4.28 1.39 -0.14
CA ILE A 17 4.60 0.52 0.99
C ILE A 17 4.65 1.33 2.29
N ASP A 18 5.22 2.53 2.27
CA ASP A 18 5.26 3.41 3.45
C ASP A 18 3.83 3.77 3.92
N LEU A 19 2.97 4.20 2.98
CA LEU A 19 1.56 4.48 3.28
C LEU A 19 0.80 3.25 3.79
N HIS A 20 1.13 2.06 3.27
CA HIS A 20 0.55 0.80 3.71
C HIS A 20 0.97 0.47 5.14
N ALA A 21 2.25 0.63 5.48
CA ALA A 21 2.77 0.42 6.83
C ALA A 21 2.07 1.35 7.85
N ASP A 22 1.89 2.64 7.51
CA ASP A 22 1.18 3.60 8.35
C ASP A 22 -0.29 3.21 8.57
N ALA A 23 -0.99 2.79 7.51
CA ALA A 23 -2.37 2.32 7.60
C ALA A 23 -2.46 1.04 8.46
N PHE A 24 -1.50 0.14 8.35
CA PHE A 24 -1.44 -1.09 9.13
C PHE A 24 -1.25 -0.81 10.62
N ILE A 25 -0.39 0.15 10.98
CA ILE A 25 -0.21 0.61 12.37
C ILE A 25 -1.53 1.16 12.92
N LYS A 26 -2.23 2.04 12.17
CA LYS A 26 -3.53 2.58 12.58
C LYS A 26 -4.58 1.48 12.80
N ARG A 27 -4.55 0.40 11.99
CA ARG A 27 -5.43 -0.77 12.17
C ARG A 27 -5.13 -1.48 13.49
N ILE A 28 -3.85 -1.68 13.82
CA ILE A 28 -3.44 -2.28 15.10
C ILE A 28 -3.88 -1.41 16.28
N GLU A 29 -3.76 -0.08 16.18
CA GLU A 29 -4.21 0.84 17.21
C GLU A 29 -5.73 0.76 17.43
N ALA A 30 -6.51 0.72 16.34
CA ALA A 30 -7.96 0.54 16.40
C ALA A 30 -8.34 -0.83 17.03
N LEU A 31 -7.64 -1.91 16.65
CA LEU A 31 -7.81 -3.23 17.26
C LEU A 31 -7.56 -3.21 18.77
N LYS A 32 -6.49 -2.54 19.22
CA LYS A 32 -6.17 -2.40 20.65
C LYS A 32 -7.25 -1.64 21.43
N GLN A 33 -7.97 -0.75 20.76
CA GLN A 33 -9.08 0.02 21.33
C GLN A 33 -10.43 -0.73 21.27
N GLY A 34 -10.49 -1.87 20.58
CA GLY A 34 -11.73 -2.59 20.32
C GLY A 34 -12.66 -1.91 19.30
N ASP A 35 -12.15 -0.95 18.52
CA ASP A 35 -12.90 -0.18 17.53
C ASP A 35 -12.94 -0.94 16.19
N LEU A 36 -13.87 -1.90 16.09
CA LEU A 36 -13.98 -2.79 14.93
C LEU A 36 -14.47 -2.08 13.66
N ASP A 37 -15.31 -1.06 13.80
CA ASP A 37 -15.79 -0.26 12.66
C ASP A 37 -14.63 0.47 12.00
N ARG A 38 -13.72 1.04 12.82
CA ARG A 38 -12.51 1.69 12.33
C ARG A 38 -11.52 0.70 11.72
N VAL A 39 -11.42 -0.51 12.27
CA VAL A 39 -10.61 -1.59 11.67
C VAL A 39 -11.12 -1.92 10.28
N GLU A 40 -12.42 -2.15 10.12
CA GLU A 40 -13.04 -2.45 8.83
C GLU A 40 -12.85 -1.30 7.83
N PHE A 41 -13.02 -0.05 8.30
CA PHE A 41 -12.79 1.13 7.47
C PHE A 41 -11.33 1.18 6.97
N ILE A 42 -10.35 1.02 7.84
CA ILE A 42 -8.93 1.06 7.45
C ILE A 42 -8.62 -0.07 6.46
N GLU A 43 -9.15 -1.26 6.69
CA GLU A 43 -8.92 -2.42 5.83
C GLU A 43 -9.47 -2.19 4.41
N LYS A 44 -10.74 -1.78 4.30
CA LYS A 44 -11.42 -1.60 3.01
C LYS A 44 -11.03 -0.32 2.27
N MET A 45 -10.81 0.78 3.00
CA MET A 45 -10.63 2.10 2.40
C MET A 45 -9.15 2.49 2.25
N MET A 46 -8.23 1.81 2.95
CA MET A 46 -6.80 2.13 2.90
C MET A 46 -5.96 0.95 2.43
N LEU A 47 -5.98 -0.18 3.16
CA LEU A 47 -5.07 -1.30 2.91
C LEU A 47 -5.36 -2.00 1.57
N GLU A 48 -6.60 -2.43 1.34
CA GLU A 48 -6.97 -3.10 0.08
C GLU A 48 -6.69 -2.26 -1.17
N PRO A 49 -7.01 -0.95 -1.22
CA PRO A 49 -6.63 -0.11 -2.35
C PRO A 49 -5.12 0.02 -2.54
N LEU A 50 -4.34 0.12 -1.46
CA LEU A 50 -2.88 0.20 -1.52
C LEU A 50 -2.28 -1.09 -2.07
N ASP A 51 -2.76 -2.25 -1.64
CA ASP A 51 -2.34 -3.55 -2.16
C ASP A 51 -2.57 -3.66 -3.67
N LYS A 52 -3.76 -3.25 -4.13
CA LYS A 52 -4.09 -3.22 -5.57
C LYS A 52 -3.16 -2.29 -6.34
N GLN A 53 -2.82 -1.13 -5.79
CA GLN A 53 -1.91 -0.17 -6.41
C GLN A 53 -0.47 -0.70 -6.48
N ILE A 54 0.04 -1.26 -5.38
CA ILE A 54 1.38 -1.86 -5.31
C ILE A 54 1.49 -2.97 -6.35
N LYS A 55 0.52 -3.88 -6.40
CA LYS A 55 0.49 -4.97 -7.37
C LYS A 55 0.45 -4.45 -8.81
N TYR A 56 -0.41 -3.49 -9.11
CA TYR A 56 -0.49 -2.88 -10.43
C TYR A 56 0.85 -2.25 -10.87
N LEU A 57 1.52 -1.52 -9.97
CA LEU A 57 2.82 -0.91 -10.25
C LEU A 57 3.91 -1.96 -10.44
N ALA A 58 3.92 -3.01 -9.63
CA ALA A 58 4.87 -4.12 -9.76
C ALA A 58 4.68 -4.87 -11.10
N ASP A 59 3.43 -5.14 -11.49
CA ASP A 59 3.12 -5.75 -12.78
C ASP A 59 3.54 -4.85 -13.95
N LYS A 60 3.37 -3.52 -13.83
CA LYS A 60 3.87 -2.57 -14.84
C LYS A 60 5.40 -2.57 -14.90
N ALA A 61 6.09 -2.59 -13.77
CA ALA A 61 7.54 -2.61 -13.70
C ALA A 61 8.15 -3.88 -14.33
N ASN A 62 7.51 -5.04 -14.12
CA ASN A 62 7.95 -6.32 -14.66
C ASN A 62 7.79 -6.45 -16.19
N ASN A 63 6.91 -5.64 -16.80
CA ASN A 63 6.63 -5.68 -18.24
C ASN A 63 7.41 -4.62 -19.05
N LEU A 64 8.49 -4.03 -18.49
CA LEU A 64 9.38 -3.01 -19.09
C LEU A 64 10.76 -3.57 -19.46
#